data_AF-A0A957VQX6-F1
#
_entry.id   AF-A0A957VQX6-F1
#
_cell.length_a   1.000
_cell.length_b   1.000
_cell.length_c   1.000
_cell.angle_alpha   90.00
_cell.angle_beta   90.00
_cell.angle_gamma   90.00
#
_symmetry.space_group_name_H-M   'P 1'
#
loop_
_entity.id
_entity.type
_entity.pdbx_description
1 polymer ?
#
loop_
_entity_poly.entity_id
_entity_poly.type
_entity_poly.pdbx_seq_one_letter_code
_entity_poly.pdbx_strand_id
1 'polypeptide(L)'
;MSQPRTRYAIVGLGGRHYMFHEAILSTFADHAELVALCDVNPGRVALSRRMAQLALTDRAQYQQVLKSMDATGLTSTGDDADLIVPGYRADEFERMIAETRPDTVIVTTKDATHDDYICRAMELGCDVITEKPMTTDAEKCRRIL
;
A
#
# COMPACT_ATOMS: atom_id res chain seq x y z
N MET A 1 -15.84 -5.02 24.44
CA MET A 1 -15.00 -5.71 23.44
C MET A 1 -14.61 -4.67 22.40
N SER A 2 -13.33 -4.51 22.09
CA SER A 2 -12.90 -3.63 20.98
C SER A 2 -13.43 -4.22 19.67
N GLN A 3 -13.99 -3.39 18.79
CA GLN A 3 -14.36 -3.82 17.43
C GLN A 3 -13.09 -4.29 16.70
N PRO A 4 -13.17 -5.31 15.81
CA PRO A 4 -12.03 -5.70 14.99
C PRO A 4 -11.60 -4.54 14.07
N ARG A 5 -10.28 -4.36 13.91
CA ARG A 5 -9.71 -3.34 13.00
C ARG A 5 -9.91 -3.77 11.55
N THR A 6 -10.30 -2.82 10.69
CA THR A 6 -10.36 -3.05 9.24
C THR A 6 -8.95 -3.19 8.69
N ARG A 7 -8.72 -4.24 7.88
CA ARG A 7 -7.41 -4.60 7.31
C ARG A 7 -7.25 -3.96 5.94
N TYR A 8 -6.22 -3.14 5.77
CA TYR A 8 -5.92 -2.42 4.54
C TYR A 8 -4.63 -2.92 3.89
N ALA A 9 -4.68 -3.10 2.57
CA ALA A 9 -3.49 -3.21 1.73
C ALA A 9 -3.37 -1.97 0.84
N ILE A 10 -2.14 -1.53 0.52
CA ILE A 10 -1.92 -0.41 -0.41
C ILE A 10 -1.14 -0.89 -1.63
N VAL A 11 -1.66 -0.59 -2.82
CA VAL A 11 -1.04 -0.89 -4.11
C VAL A 11 -0.65 0.42 -4.81
N GLY A 12 0.61 0.52 -5.21
CA GLY A 12 1.21 1.77 -5.65
C GLY A 12 1.75 2.55 -4.46
N LEU A 13 3.07 2.72 -4.42
CA LEU A 13 3.83 3.28 -3.31
C LEU A 13 4.59 4.54 -3.77
N GLY A 14 4.03 5.27 -4.73
CA GLY A 14 4.48 6.61 -5.13
C GLY A 14 4.04 7.68 -4.12
N GLY A 15 4.37 8.95 -4.33
CA GLY A 15 4.15 9.99 -3.30
C GLY A 15 2.71 10.13 -2.74
N ARG A 16 1.69 9.64 -3.44
CA ARG A 16 0.27 9.68 -3.00
C ARG A 16 -0.06 8.66 -1.91
N HIS A 17 0.65 7.53 -1.85
CA HIS A 17 0.37 6.49 -0.85
C HIS A 17 0.63 6.96 0.59
N TYR A 18 1.51 7.96 0.76
CA TYR A 18 1.98 8.42 2.06
C TYR A 18 0.82 8.86 2.97
N MET A 19 -0.16 9.59 2.44
CA MET A 19 -1.30 10.08 3.22
C MET A 19 -2.15 8.93 3.79
N PHE A 20 -2.38 7.87 2.99
CA PHE A 20 -3.12 6.70 3.44
C PHE A 20 -2.33 5.89 4.46
N HIS A 21 -1.04 5.69 4.18
CA HIS A 21 -0.12 4.99 5.08
C HIS A 21 -0.04 5.67 6.45
N GLU A 22 0.19 6.99 6.48
CA GLU A 22 0.21 7.81 7.69
C GLU A 22 -1.11 7.73 8.45
N ALA A 23 -2.24 7.90 7.76
CA ALA A 23 -3.57 7.89 8.38
C ALA A 23 -3.88 6.54 9.06
N ILE A 24 -3.56 5.42 8.40
CA ILE A 24 -3.77 4.07 8.95
C ILE A 24 -2.89 3.84 10.19
N LEU A 25 -1.62 4.26 10.15
CA LEU A 25 -0.67 4.03 11.24
C LEU A 25 -0.78 5.03 12.40
N SER A 26 -1.46 6.16 12.22
CA SER A 26 -1.66 7.19 13.25
C SER A 26 -3.13 7.40 13.59
N THR A 27 -3.79 8.30 12.87
CA THR A 27 -5.13 8.84 13.13
C THR A 27 -6.17 7.74 13.31
N PHE A 28 -6.04 6.65 12.57
CA PHE A 28 -6.97 5.53 12.59
C PHE A 28 -6.37 4.23 13.15
N ALA A 29 -5.24 4.29 13.87
CA ALA A 29 -4.56 3.09 14.39
C ALA A 29 -5.45 2.21 15.30
N ASP A 30 -6.46 2.79 15.96
CA ASP A 30 -7.42 2.05 16.78
C ASP A 30 -8.48 1.31 15.95
N HIS A 31 -8.63 1.63 14.66
CA HIS A 31 -9.69 1.14 13.79
C HIS A 31 -9.20 0.48 12.49
N ALA A 32 -7.95 0.72 12.09
CA ALA A 32 -7.40 0.31 10.81
C ALA A 32 -6.03 -0.35 10.97
N GLU A 33 -5.77 -1.44 10.27
CA GLU A 33 -4.49 -2.18 10.25
C GLU A 33 -3.91 -2.21 8.84
N LEU A 34 -2.64 -1.82 8.68
CA LEU A 34 -1.93 -1.96 7.41
C LEU A 34 -1.32 -3.37 7.33
N VAL A 35 -1.84 -4.21 6.44
CA VAL A 35 -1.45 -5.63 6.36
C VAL A 35 -0.57 -5.96 5.16
N ALA A 36 -0.48 -5.08 4.15
CA ALA A 36 0.38 -5.30 2.99
C ALA A 36 0.71 -4.03 2.20
N LEU A 37 1.86 -4.04 1.54
CA LEU A 37 2.34 -2.99 0.64
C LEU A 37 2.79 -3.61 -0.69
N CYS A 38 2.34 -3.05 -1.83
CA CYS A 38 2.63 -3.60 -3.16
C CYS A 38 3.02 -2.53 -4.18
N ASP A 39 4.12 -2.73 -4.92
CA ASP A 39 4.53 -1.85 -6.03
C ASP A 39 5.37 -2.62 -7.07
N VAL A 40 5.48 -2.07 -8.29
CA VAL A 40 6.38 -2.57 -9.33
C VAL A 40 7.86 -2.31 -9.00
N ASN A 41 8.13 -1.25 -8.21
CA ASN A 41 9.45 -0.82 -7.82
C ASN A 41 9.81 -1.40 -6.44
N PRO A 42 10.75 -2.36 -6.36
CA PRO A 42 11.11 -3.01 -5.10
C PRO A 42 11.72 -2.03 -4.07
N GLY A 43 12.40 -0.97 -4.52
CA GLY A 43 12.93 0.06 -3.63
C GLY A 43 11.82 0.86 -2.93
N ARG A 44 10.68 1.09 -3.59
CA ARG A 44 9.50 1.70 -2.95
C ARG A 44 8.88 0.77 -1.93
N VAL A 45 8.79 -0.52 -2.23
CA VAL A 45 8.31 -1.53 -1.28
C VAL A 45 9.19 -1.54 -0.02
N ALA A 46 10.51 -1.68 -0.19
CA ALA A 46 11.46 -1.69 0.93
C ALA A 46 11.35 -0.42 1.79
N LEU A 47 11.29 0.75 1.15
CA LEU A 47 11.12 2.03 1.82
C LEU A 47 9.83 2.11 2.64
N SER A 48 8.68 1.82 2.02
CA SER A 48 7.39 1.93 2.69
C SER A 48 7.28 0.94 3.86
N ARG A 49 7.84 -0.27 3.75
CA ARG A 49 7.89 -1.23 4.88
C ARG A 49 8.73 -0.70 6.04
N ARG A 50 9.90 -0.12 5.77
CA ARG A 50 10.73 0.51 6.81
C ARG A 50 10.00 1.68 7.49
N MET A 51 9.23 2.45 6.73
CA MET A 51 8.42 3.53 7.28
C MET A 51 7.32 3.01 8.21
N ALA A 52 6.65 1.92 7.81
CA ALA A 52 5.68 1.24 8.66
C ALA A 52 6.32 0.74 9.96
N GLN A 53 7.50 0.12 9.87
CA GLN A 53 8.25 -0.39 11.01
C GLN A 53 8.63 0.69 12.03
N LEU A 54 9.08 1.84 11.51
CA LEU A 54 9.50 2.97 12.34
C LEU A 54 8.31 3.80 12.85
N ALA A 55 7.07 3.39 12.53
CA ALA A 55 5.84 4.14 12.80
C ALA A 55 5.96 5.62 12.41
N LEU A 56 6.64 5.90 11.29
CA LEU A 56 6.88 7.27 10.85
C LEU A 56 5.56 7.85 10.36
N THR A 57 5.02 8.74 11.16
CA THR A 57 3.75 9.42 10.94
C THR A 57 3.96 10.91 10.65
N ASP A 58 5.20 11.36 10.52
CA ASP A 58 5.55 12.75 10.22
C ASP A 58 6.21 12.90 8.84
N ARG A 59 5.74 13.88 8.07
CA ARG A 59 6.17 14.11 6.68
C ARG A 59 7.62 14.59 6.59
N ALA A 60 8.12 15.29 7.61
CA ALA A 60 9.52 15.71 7.65
C ALA A 60 10.44 14.50 7.90
N GLN A 61 10.05 13.59 8.80
CA GLN A 61 10.76 12.32 9.01
C GLN A 61 10.76 11.46 7.75
N TYR A 62 9.62 11.37 7.03
CA TYR A 62 9.52 10.69 5.73
C TYR A 62 10.54 11.24 4.72
N GLN A 63 10.59 12.56 4.57
CA GLN A 63 11.54 13.22 3.66
C GLN A 63 12.99 13.02 4.10
N GLN A 64 13.26 12.96 5.40
CA GLN A 64 14.60 12.72 5.91
C GLN A 64 15.05 11.29 5.60
N VAL A 65 14.19 10.28 5.80
CA VAL A 65 14.49 8.88 5.45
C VAL A 65 14.73 8.74 3.95
N LEU A 66 13.84 9.30 3.12
CA LEU A 66 13.99 9.33 1.66
C LEU A 66 15.34 9.91 1.22
N LYS A 67 15.78 11.02 1.83
CA LYS A 67 17.06 11.68 1.49
C LYS A 67 18.28 10.92 2.00
N SER A 68 18.11 10.08 3.02
CA SER A 68 19.19 9.28 3.62
C SER A 68 19.41 7.93 2.93
N MET A 69 18.53 7.54 2.02
CA MET A 69 18.64 6.29 1.27
C MET A 69 19.48 6.44 0.02
N ASP A 70 20.25 5.40 -0.30
CA ASP A 70 20.94 5.30 -1.58
C ASP A 70 19.98 4.92 -2.72
N ALA A 71 20.50 4.88 -3.95
CA ALA A 71 19.74 4.58 -5.17
C ALA A 71 19.05 3.19 -5.17
N THR A 72 19.40 2.31 -4.22
CA THR A 72 18.85 0.96 -4.12
C THR A 72 17.70 0.85 -3.11
N GLY A 73 17.53 1.82 -2.21
CA GLY A 73 16.51 1.77 -1.16
C GLY A 73 16.76 0.68 -0.09
N LEU A 74 17.90 -0.02 -0.17
CA LEU A 74 18.35 -1.00 0.81
C LEU A 74 19.46 -0.38 1.66
N THR A 75 19.23 -0.15 2.95
CA THR A 75 20.36 -0.11 3.89
C THR A 75 20.70 -1.55 4.28
N SER A 76 21.97 -1.90 4.11
CA SER A 76 22.56 -3.25 4.22
C SER A 76 22.58 -3.87 5.62
N THR A 77 21.58 -3.64 6.49
CA THR A 77 21.68 -4.00 7.92
C THR A 77 20.37 -4.44 8.58
N GLY A 78 19.55 -5.23 7.89
CA GLY A 78 18.46 -5.95 8.57
C GLY A 78 17.76 -6.90 7.61
N ASP A 79 17.57 -8.15 8.02
CA ASP A 79 16.79 -9.12 7.27
C ASP A 79 15.35 -8.60 7.16
N ASP A 80 14.83 -8.48 5.93
CA ASP A 80 13.46 -8.05 5.61
C ASP A 80 12.38 -8.94 6.29
N ALA A 81 12.78 -10.06 6.90
CA ALA A 81 11.93 -11.00 7.62
C ALA A 81 11.31 -10.41 8.90
N ASP A 82 11.93 -9.40 9.51
CA ASP A 82 11.47 -8.81 10.79
C ASP A 82 10.58 -7.56 10.62
N LEU A 83 10.30 -7.14 9.38
CA LEU A 83 9.44 -5.97 9.13
C LEU A 83 7.96 -6.32 9.34
N ILE A 84 7.28 -5.54 10.18
CA ILE A 84 5.89 -5.80 10.63
C ILE A 84 4.88 -5.87 9.48
N VAL A 85 5.11 -5.13 8.39
CA VAL A 85 4.24 -5.14 7.20
C VAL A 85 4.95 -5.84 6.04
N PRO A 86 4.39 -6.94 5.49
CA PRO A 86 4.97 -7.62 4.33
C PRO A 86 4.86 -6.76 3.07
N GLY A 87 5.84 -6.94 2.17
CA GLY A 87 5.88 -6.27 0.88
C GLY A 87 5.82 -7.25 -0.27
N TYR A 88 5.15 -6.83 -1.34
CA TYR A 88 4.91 -7.65 -2.52
C TYR A 88 5.28 -6.89 -3.79
N ARG A 89 5.76 -7.62 -4.79
CA ARG A 89 5.86 -7.10 -6.14
C ARG A 89 4.48 -7.09 -6.80
N ALA A 90 4.33 -6.23 -7.81
CA ALA A 90 3.07 -6.12 -8.56
C ALA A 90 2.58 -7.45 -9.17
N ASP A 91 3.49 -8.32 -9.62
CA ASP A 91 3.19 -9.65 -10.14
C ASP A 91 2.80 -10.67 -9.05
N GLU A 92 2.93 -10.29 -7.77
CA GLU A 92 2.55 -11.10 -6.61
C GLU A 92 1.25 -10.60 -5.97
N PHE A 93 0.50 -9.71 -6.64
CA PHE A 93 -0.72 -9.09 -6.10
C PHE A 93 -1.74 -10.12 -5.60
N GLU A 94 -2.02 -11.18 -6.34
CA GLU A 94 -2.99 -12.20 -5.88
C GLU A 94 -2.48 -12.98 -4.68
N ARG A 95 -1.17 -13.28 -4.64
CA ARG A 95 -0.52 -13.92 -3.49
C ARG A 95 -0.65 -13.03 -2.26
N MET A 96 -0.44 -11.72 -2.41
CA MET A 96 -0.65 -10.73 -1.35
C MET A 96 -2.07 -10.81 -0.79
N ILE A 97 -3.10 -10.80 -1.65
CA ILE A 97 -4.50 -10.88 -1.19
C ILE A 97 -4.76 -12.21 -0.47
N ALA A 98 -4.29 -13.33 -1.01
CA ALA A 98 -4.48 -14.65 -0.42
C ALA A 98 -3.81 -14.81 0.95
N GLU A 99 -2.57 -14.35 1.11
CA GLU A 99 -1.80 -14.46 2.35
C GLU A 99 -2.29 -13.47 3.41
N THR A 100 -2.53 -12.22 3.02
CA THR A 100 -2.77 -11.12 3.97
C THR A 100 -4.24 -10.83 4.21
N ARG A 101 -5.14 -11.33 3.36
CA ARG A 101 -6.60 -11.18 3.47
C ARG A 101 -7.02 -9.76 3.91
N PRO A 102 -6.73 -8.72 3.12
CA PRO A 102 -7.20 -7.37 3.41
C PRO A 102 -8.71 -7.29 3.20
N ASP A 103 -9.38 -6.50 4.04
CA ASP A 103 -10.79 -6.15 3.85
C ASP A 103 -10.92 -5.11 2.72
N THR A 104 -10.00 -4.14 2.68
CA THR A 104 -9.98 -3.06 1.68
C THR A 104 -8.61 -2.92 1.03
N VAL A 105 -8.59 -2.77 -0.31
CA VAL A 105 -7.39 -2.42 -1.07
C VAL A 105 -7.43 -0.94 -1.46
N ILE A 106 -6.38 -0.20 -1.10
CA ILE A 106 -6.19 1.19 -1.50
C ILE A 106 -5.29 1.23 -2.74
N VAL A 107 -5.84 1.69 -3.86
CA VAL A 107 -5.15 1.75 -5.16
C VAL A 107 -4.64 3.17 -5.42
N THR A 108 -3.32 3.35 -5.37
CA THR A 108 -2.65 4.64 -5.66
C THR A 108 -1.60 4.54 -6.78
N THR A 109 -1.76 3.57 -7.67
CA THR A 109 -0.88 3.36 -8.84
C THR A 109 -1.01 4.51 -9.86
N LYS A 110 -0.48 4.32 -11.07
CA LYS A 110 -0.82 5.18 -12.20
C LYS A 110 -2.30 4.96 -12.55
N ASP A 111 -3.00 6.04 -12.88
CA ASP A 111 -4.43 6.03 -13.25
C ASP A 111 -4.75 5.03 -14.38
N ALA A 112 -3.85 4.88 -15.35
CA ALA A 112 -3.98 3.94 -16.46
C ALA A 112 -4.06 2.46 -16.05
N THR A 113 -3.66 2.12 -14.81
CA THR A 113 -3.72 0.75 -14.26
C THR A 113 -4.67 0.62 -13.07
N HIS A 114 -5.40 1.68 -12.70
CA HIS A 114 -6.33 1.63 -11.57
C HIS A 114 -7.40 0.57 -11.79
N ASP A 115 -7.98 0.53 -12.97
CA ASP A 115 -9.04 -0.37 -13.36
C ASP A 115 -8.65 -1.84 -13.23
N ASP A 116 -7.39 -2.19 -13.49
CA ASP A 116 -6.92 -3.57 -13.36
C ASP A 116 -6.92 -4.01 -11.89
N TYR A 117 -6.34 -3.18 -11.00
CA TYR A 117 -6.30 -3.48 -9.57
C TYR A 117 -7.66 -3.37 -8.89
N ILE A 118 -8.49 -2.39 -9.28
CA ILE A 118 -9.85 -2.22 -8.73
C ILE A 118 -10.69 -3.45 -9.05
N CYS A 119 -10.79 -3.84 -10.33
CA CYS A 119 -11.59 -5.00 -10.73
C CYS A 119 -11.05 -6.27 -10.05
N ARG A 120 -9.72 -6.47 -10.08
CA ARG A 120 -9.13 -7.69 -9.53
C ARG A 120 -9.30 -7.80 -8.02
N ALA A 121 -9.16 -6.71 -7.26
CA ALA A 121 -9.39 -6.71 -5.82
C ALA A 121 -10.85 -7.07 -5.49
N MET A 122 -11.82 -6.50 -6.21
CA MET A 122 -13.25 -6.81 -6.01
C MET A 122 -13.57 -8.26 -6.36
N GLU A 123 -13.03 -8.79 -7.45
CA GLU A 123 -13.15 -10.22 -7.83
C GLU A 123 -12.59 -11.17 -6.76
N LEU A 124 -11.55 -10.74 -6.04
CA LEU A 124 -10.94 -11.48 -4.94
C LEU A 124 -11.63 -11.24 -3.59
N GLY A 125 -12.72 -10.47 -3.56
CA GLY A 125 -13.57 -10.27 -2.39
C GLY A 125 -13.18 -9.10 -1.49
N CYS A 126 -12.35 -8.17 -1.95
CA CYS A 126 -11.99 -6.96 -1.21
C CYS A 126 -12.86 -5.77 -1.61
N ASP A 127 -13.13 -4.88 -0.66
CA ASP A 127 -13.55 -3.51 -0.96
C ASP A 127 -12.37 -2.71 -1.56
N VAL A 128 -12.66 -1.61 -2.26
CA VAL A 128 -11.62 -0.80 -2.91
C VAL A 128 -11.80 0.69 -2.64
N ILE A 129 -10.70 1.35 -2.26
CA ILE A 129 -10.53 2.80 -2.28
C ILE A 129 -9.54 3.13 -3.39
N THR A 130 -9.84 4.09 -4.25
CA THR A 130 -8.96 4.46 -5.36
C THR A 130 -8.59 5.93 -5.31
N GLU A 131 -7.34 6.24 -5.65
CA GLU A 131 -6.91 7.60 -5.91
C GLU A 131 -7.61 8.18 -7.14
N LYS A 132 -7.83 9.50 -7.14
CA LYS A 132 -8.41 10.18 -8.30
C LYS A 132 -7.38 10.33 -9.45
N PRO A 133 -7.84 10.40 -10.71
CA PRO A 133 -9.17 9.96 -11.16
C PRO A 133 -9.31 8.44 -11.03
N MET A 134 -10.55 7.94 -10.89
CA MET A 134 -10.82 6.50 -10.74
C MET A 134 -10.23 5.67 -11.88
N THR A 135 -10.30 6.18 -13.12
CA THR A 135 -9.61 5.61 -14.29
C THR A 135 -9.57 6.66 -15.43
N THR A 136 -9.07 6.28 -16.60
CA THR A 136 -8.72 7.21 -17.69
C THR A 136 -9.76 7.34 -18.80
N ASP A 137 -10.69 6.38 -18.93
CA ASP A 137 -11.70 6.40 -20.00
C ASP A 137 -13.01 5.71 -19.59
N ALA A 138 -14.04 5.89 -20.42
CA ALA A 138 -15.38 5.39 -20.15
C ALA A 138 -15.51 3.85 -20.24
N GLU A 139 -14.66 3.17 -21.02
CA GLU A 139 -14.69 1.71 -21.10
C GLU A 139 -14.17 1.09 -19.82
N LYS A 140 -13.06 1.61 -19.31
CA LYS A 140 -12.51 1.23 -18.01
C LYS A 140 -13.47 1.57 -16.87
N CYS A 141 -14.16 2.72 -16.91
CA CYS A 141 -15.21 3.03 -15.93
C CYS A 141 -16.32 1.97 -15.95
N ARG A 142 -16.80 1.58 -17.14
CA ARG A 142 -17.84 0.54 -17.29
C ARG A 142 -17.40 -0.83 -16.80
N ARG A 143 -16.09 -1.10 -16.76
CA ARG A 143 -15.56 -2.35 -16.23
C ARG A 143 -15.60 -2.40 -14.69
N ILE A 144 -15.55 -1.24 -14.04
CA ILE A 144 -15.54 -1.10 -12.58
C ILE A 144 -16.96 -1.14 -11.97
N LEU A 145 -17.97 -0.66 -12.71
CA LEU A 145 -19.37 -0.48 -12.25
C LEU A 145 -20.27 -1.68 -12.60
#